data_AF-A0A1M7CMB7-F1
#
_entry.id   AF-A0A1M7CMB7-F1
#
_cell.length_a   1.000
_cell.length_b   1.000
_cell.length_c   1.000
_cell.angle_alpha   90.00
_cell.angle_beta   90.00
_cell.angle_gamma   90.00
#
_symmetry.space_group_name_H-M   'P 1'
#
loop_
_entity.id
_entity.type
_entity.pdbx_description
1 polymer ?
#
loop_
_entity_poly.entity_id
_entity_poly.type
_entity_poly.pdbx_seq_one_letter_code
_entity_poly.pdbx_strand_id
1 'polypeptide(L)' 'MDALMKVFLTLAAALFLAACVNEDRYPVSGEECTAEDPVKQIDSSMVDCVPASGM' A
#
# COMPACT_ATOMS: atom_id res chain seq x y z
N MET A 1 14.52 -24.42 8.03
CA MET A 1 14.23 -23.00 8.28
C MET A 1 13.54 -22.90 9.62
N ASP A 2 14.23 -22.38 10.63
CA ASP A 2 13.64 -22.12 11.95
C ASP A 2 12.46 -21.13 11.87
N ALA A 3 11.48 -21.30 12.77
CA ALA A 3 10.29 -20.45 12.81
C ALA A 3 10.65 -18.97 12.99
N LEU A 4 11.67 -18.67 13.79
CA LEU A 4 12.20 -17.33 13.99
C LEU A 4 12.71 -16.72 12.68
N MET A 5 13.43 -17.51 11.87
CA MET A 5 13.96 -17.08 10.57
C MET A 5 12.83 -16.76 9.58
N LYS A 6 11.75 -17.54 9.58
CA LYS A 6 10.55 -17.27 8.76
C LYS A 6 9.88 -15.95 9.14
N VAL A 7 9.65 -15.72 10.44
CA VAL A 7 9.05 -14.47 10.94
C VAL A 7 9.90 -13.27 10.55
N PHE A 8 11.22 -13.40 10.69
CA PHE A 8 12.15 -12.34 10.33
C PHE A 8 12.10 -12.02 8.83
N LEU A 9 12.07 -13.05 7.98
CA LEU A 9 11.94 -12.91 6.52
C LEU A 9 10.61 -12.25 6.13
N THR A 10 9.49 -12.65 6.74
CA THR A 10 8.17 -12.06 6.44
C THR A 10 8.09 -10.61 6.88
N LEU A 11 8.65 -10.28 8.05
CA LEU A 11 8.69 -8.91 8.56
C LEU A 11 9.56 -8.01 7.67
N ALA A 12 10.74 -8.50 7.28
CA ALA A 12 11.64 -7.77 6.39
C ALA A 12 10.98 -7.51 5.03
N ALA A 13 10.31 -8.51 4.45
CA ALA A 13 9.59 -8.36 3.18
C ALA A 13 8.49 -7.30 3.27
N ALA A 14 7.68 -7.29 4.34
CA ALA A 14 6.62 -6.31 4.55
C ALA A 14 7.17 -4.87 4.66
N LEU A 15 8.30 -4.69 5.35
CA LEU A 15 8.95 -3.38 5.49
C LEU A 15 9.51 -2.86 4.15
N PHE A 16 10.03 -3.75 3.30
CA PHE A 16 10.49 -3.38 1.95
C PHE A 16 9.34 -2.94 1.04
N LEU A 17 8.16 -3.56 1.16
CA LEU A 17 6.97 -3.18 0.40
C LEU A 17 6.44 -1.80 0.81
N ALA A 18 6.52 -1.45 2.10
CA ALA A 18 6.12 -0.13 2.59
C ALA A 18 7.02 1.01 2.05
N ALA A 19 8.30 0.74 1.78
CA ALA A 19 9.22 1.73 1.22
C ALA A 19 9.02 1.99 -0.28
N CYS A 20 8.23 1.17 -0.99
CA CYS A 20 7.89 1.39 -2.38
C CYS A 20 6.70 2.35 -2.58
N VAL A 21 5.96 2.70 -1.53
CA VAL A 21 4.84 3.64 -1.64
C VAL A 21 5.38 5.06 -1.51
N ASN A 22 5.12 5.88 -2.53
CA ASN A 22 5.41 7.31 -2.50
C ASN A 22 4.06 8.03 -2.41
N GLU A 23 3.75 8.63 -1.27
CA GLU A 23 2.43 9.22 -1.00
C GLU A 23 2.15 10.45 -1.88
N ASP A 24 3.19 11.07 -2.43
CA ASP A 24 3.08 12.27 -3.28
C ASP A 24 2.87 11.93 -4.77
N ARG A 25 2.86 10.65 -5.14
CA ARG A 25 2.72 10.21 -6.54
C ARG A 25 1.78 9.03 -6.69
N TYR A 26 1.16 8.98 -7.86
CA TYR A 26 0.31 7.86 -8.25
C TYR A 26 1.11 6.58 -8.46
N PRO A 27 0.72 5.45 -7.83
CA PRO A 27 1.50 4.21 -7.86
C PRO A 27 1.55 3.53 -9.24
N VAL A 28 0.57 3.81 -10.12
CA VAL A 28 0.50 3.20 -11.46
C VAL A 28 1.10 4.11 -12.54
N SER A 29 0.77 5.41 -12.53
CA SER A 29 1.23 6.36 -13.56
C SER A 29 2.50 7.13 -13.20
N GLY A 30 2.82 7.30 -11.91
CA GLY A 30 3.94 8.11 -11.43
C GLY A 30 3.71 9.64 -11.48
N GLU A 31 2.51 10.09 -11.83
CA GLU A 31 2.14 11.51 -11.85
C GLU A 31 2.09 12.11 -10.43
N GLU A 32 2.34 13.42 -10.29
CA GLU A 32 2.28 14.09 -8.97
C GLU A 32 0.84 14.27 -8.48
N CYS A 33 0.62 13.99 -7.19
CA CYS A 33 -0.63 14.26 -6.50
C CYS A 33 -0.77 15.77 -6.27
N THR A 34 -1.69 16.42 -6.98
CA THR A 34 -1.94 17.87 -6.83
C THR A 34 -2.93 18.17 -5.69
N ALA A 35 -3.09 19.44 -5.31
CA ALA A 35 -4.01 19.84 -4.23
C ALA A 35 -5.49 19.70 -4.62
N GLU A 36 -5.79 19.82 -5.92
CA GLU A 36 -7.13 19.70 -6.49
C GLU A 36 -7.53 18.26 -6.78
N ASP A 37 -6.66 17.31 -6.44
CA ASP A 37 -6.83 15.91 -6.77
C ASP A 37 -8.01 15.28 -6.01
N PRO A 38 -8.99 14.67 -6.71
CA PRO A 38 -10.15 14.06 -6.07
C PRO A 38 -9.77 12.93 -5.11
N VAL A 39 -8.59 12.31 -5.27
CA VAL A 39 -8.12 11.22 -4.41
C VAL A 39 -7.91 11.67 -2.97
N LYS A 40 -7.59 12.95 -2.72
CA LYS A 40 -7.42 13.50 -1.35
C LYS A 40 -8.73 13.59 -0.56
N GLN A 41 -9.86 13.53 -1.25
CA GLN A 41 -11.19 13.55 -0.64
C GLN A 41 -11.77 12.15 -0.48
N ILE A 42 -11.07 11.11 -0.94
CA ILE A 42 -11.48 9.72 -0.75
C ILE A 42 -11.16 9.32 0.70
N ASP A 43 -12.20 9.30 1.53
CA ASP A 43 -12.10 8.78 2.90
C ASP A 43 -11.88 7.27 2.87
N SER A 44 -11.07 6.78 3.82
CA SER A 44 -10.78 5.33 3.98
C SER A 44 -12.01 4.50 4.40
N SER A 45 -13.19 5.11 4.53
CA SER A 45 -14.48 4.43 4.63
C SER A 45 -15.15 4.17 3.26
N MET A 46 -14.68 4.78 2.17
CA MET A 46 -15.22 4.60 0.79
C MET A 46 -14.58 3.43 0.05
N VAL A 47 -14.16 2.40 0.78
CA VAL A 47 -13.39 1.29 0.25
C VAL A 47 -14.30 0.30 -0.47
N ASP A 48 -14.84 0.73 -1.61
CA ASP A 48 -15.50 -0.14 -2.61
C ASP A 48 -14.47 -0.99 -3.38
N CYS A 49 -13.18 -0.65 -3.28
CA CYS A 49 -12.10 -1.27 -4.03
C CYS A 49 -11.25 -2.28 -3.25
N VAL A 50 -11.60 -2.63 -2.00
CA VAL A 50 -11.00 -3.82 -1.38
C VAL A 50 -11.76 -5.02 -1.96
N PRO A 51 -11.12 -5.85 -2.81
CA PRO A 51 -11.73 -7.12 -3.15
C PRO A 51 -11.99 -7.83 -1.83
N ALA A 52 -13.26 -8.15 -1.57
CA ALA A 52 -13.62 -9.00 -0.45
C ALA A 52 -12.66 -10.19 -0.51
N SER A 53 -11.87 -10.39 0.54
CA SER A 53 -10.89 -11.47 0.63
C SER A 53 -11.64 -12.80 0.52
N GLY A 54 -11.89 -13.20 -0.73
CA GLY A 54 -12.59 -14.40 -1.11
C GLY A 54 -11.56 -15.42 -1.51
N MET A 55 -11.28 -16.32 -0.55
CA MET A 55 -10.45 -17.53 -0.59
C MET A 55 -9.03 -17.36 -0.04
#